data_AF-H8GA79-F1
#
_entry.id   AF-H8GA79-F1
#
_cell.length_a   1.000
_cell.length_b   1.000
_cell.length_c   1.000
_cell.angle_alpha   90.00
_cell.angle_beta   90.00
_cell.angle_gamma   90.00
#
_symmetry.space_group_name_H-M   'P 1'
#
loop_
_entity.id
_entity.type
_entity.pdbx_description
1 polymer ?
#
loop_
_entity_poly.entity_id
_entity_poly.type
_entity_poly.pdbx_seq_one_letter_code
_entity_poly.pdbx_strand_id
1 'polypeptide(L)'
;MADKYQQFTTTPLGKLVTSKLGLPKPPVLRRYRPGQPPLDGPALLGAAPDSRLEKTLTGQLGRAGIEIVREPGEGVRYGALVFDATGITDPTHLRELYSFFHPVIRDIGPSGRVVVLGTPPELVDGRERIAQRALEGFTRTVGKELKRGATAQLVYVAEGAEEASESTMRFLLSAKSAFVAGQVIRIGTAGTKTAQAPADWATPLAGKTALVTGASRGIGAAIAEVLARDGAHVVALDIPAQGGDLSAVANRVGGTALQLDITADDAPRKLADHLTQRHGGVDVVVHNAGITRDKTLGKMSAAAWDSVLTVNLAAQLAVNDTLLGEGVLHGNGRIVGVSSIAGIAGNVGQANYAASKAGVIGMVDDAAEKLAERGCTINAVAPGFIETQMTAQVPLMIREFGRRLSSLAQGGLPVDVAETIAWYANPASSAVNGNVVRVCGQGFLGA
;
A
#
# COMPACT_ATOMS: atom_id res chain seq x y z
N MET A 1 10.61 -16.93 2.26
CA MET A 1 10.45 -18.21 3.02
C MET A 1 9.36 -17.98 4.04
N ALA A 2 8.43 -18.91 4.19
CA ALA A 2 7.31 -18.77 5.12
C ALA A 2 7.79 -18.81 6.59
N ASP A 3 7.05 -18.13 7.48
CA ASP A 3 7.28 -18.14 8.93
C ASP A 3 7.08 -19.57 9.48
N LYS A 4 8.17 -20.31 9.68
CA LYS A 4 8.16 -21.69 10.21
C LYS A 4 7.48 -21.78 11.57
N TYR A 5 7.57 -20.73 12.39
CA TYR A 5 6.90 -20.71 13.68
C TYR A 5 5.38 -20.60 13.50
N GLN A 6 4.92 -19.66 12.67
CA GLN A 6 3.49 -19.57 12.31
C GLN A 6 2.98 -20.91 11.77
N GLN A 7 3.70 -21.54 10.83
CA GLN A 7 3.34 -22.85 10.30
C GLN A 7 3.19 -23.89 11.41
N PHE A 8 4.17 -24.00 12.32
CA PHE A 8 4.07 -24.89 13.47
C PHE A 8 2.85 -24.57 14.36
N THR A 9 2.64 -23.30 14.71
CA THR A 9 1.52 -22.89 15.58
C THR A 9 0.13 -23.18 15.00
N THR A 10 0.03 -23.38 13.68
CA THR A 10 -1.23 -23.74 13.01
C THR A 10 -1.53 -25.24 13.05
N THR A 11 -0.55 -26.09 13.34
CA THR A 11 -0.73 -27.56 13.48
C THR A 11 -1.46 -27.91 14.79
N PRO A 12 -2.12 -29.09 14.89
CA PRO A 12 -2.77 -29.52 16.13
C PRO A 12 -1.83 -29.55 17.34
N LEU A 13 -0.61 -30.07 17.16
CA LEU A 13 0.42 -30.12 18.20
C LEU A 13 0.91 -28.71 18.58
N GLY A 14 1.17 -27.86 17.59
CA GLY A 14 1.60 -26.49 17.85
C GLY A 14 0.54 -25.67 18.58
N LYS A 15 -0.75 -25.82 18.23
CA LYS A 15 -1.87 -25.18 18.96
C LYS A 15 -1.92 -25.59 20.42
N LEU A 16 -1.72 -26.88 20.72
CA LEU A 16 -1.70 -27.44 22.07
C LEU A 16 -0.53 -26.85 22.88
N VAL A 17 0.69 -26.91 22.33
CA VAL A 17 1.92 -26.44 22.99
C VAL A 17 1.87 -24.94 23.26
N THR A 18 1.53 -24.14 22.25
CA THR A 18 1.46 -22.68 22.38
C THR A 18 0.35 -22.24 23.33
N SER A 19 -0.77 -22.97 23.40
CA SER A 19 -1.83 -22.68 24.38
C SER A 19 -1.38 -22.94 25.82
N LYS A 20 -0.67 -24.05 26.06
CA LYS A 20 -0.17 -24.40 27.41
C LYS A 20 0.93 -23.46 27.89
N LEU A 21 1.75 -22.95 26.97
CA LEU A 21 2.92 -22.11 27.27
C LEU A 21 2.65 -20.60 27.10
N GLY A 22 1.43 -20.19 26.75
CA GLY A 22 1.09 -18.78 26.54
C GLY A 22 1.85 -18.12 25.38
N LEU A 23 2.32 -18.89 24.41
CA LEU A 23 3.17 -18.39 23.34
C LEU A 23 2.35 -17.67 22.25
N PRO A 24 2.93 -16.67 21.55
CA PRO A 24 2.24 -15.93 20.49
C PRO A 24 1.68 -16.83 19.38
N LYS A 25 0.46 -16.54 18.91
CA LYS A 25 -0.20 -17.25 17.81
C LYS A 25 -0.46 -16.26 16.66
N PRO A 26 0.54 -16.00 15.79
CA PRO A 26 0.35 -15.10 14.66
C PRO A 26 -0.81 -15.61 13.77
N PRO A 27 -1.78 -14.75 13.42
CA PRO A 27 -2.93 -15.17 12.62
C PRO A 27 -2.49 -15.51 11.18
N VAL A 28 -3.12 -16.49 10.55
CA VAL A 28 -2.95 -16.69 9.10
C VAL A 28 -3.75 -15.61 8.39
N LEU A 29 -3.07 -14.70 7.69
CA LEU A 29 -3.72 -13.61 6.98
C LEU A 29 -4.32 -14.12 5.67
N ARG A 30 -5.61 -13.79 5.45
CA ARG A 30 -6.29 -14.01 4.16
C ARG A 30 -5.67 -13.09 3.11
N ARG A 31 -5.12 -13.67 2.05
CA ARG A 31 -4.56 -12.97 0.89
C ARG A 31 -5.35 -13.31 -0.37
N TYR A 32 -5.33 -12.41 -1.34
CA TYR A 32 -6.15 -12.51 -2.54
C TYR A 32 -5.88 -13.81 -3.32
N ARG A 33 -6.97 -14.41 -3.79
CA ARG A 33 -6.97 -15.47 -4.80
C ARG A 33 -8.10 -15.18 -5.79
N PRO A 34 -7.88 -15.38 -7.11
CA PRO A 34 -8.92 -15.19 -8.11
C PRO A 34 -10.20 -15.96 -7.76
N GLY A 35 -11.36 -15.32 -7.96
CA GLY A 35 -12.68 -15.92 -7.73
C GLY A 35 -13.16 -15.96 -6.28
N GLN A 36 -12.34 -15.57 -5.29
CA GLN A 36 -12.80 -15.46 -3.91
C GLN A 36 -13.65 -14.19 -3.68
N PRO A 37 -14.66 -14.23 -2.81
CA PRO A 37 -15.42 -13.05 -2.45
C PRO A 37 -14.52 -11.99 -1.79
N PRO A 38 -14.85 -10.69 -1.86
CA PRO A 38 -14.03 -9.65 -1.24
C PRO A 38 -13.83 -9.83 0.27
N LEU A 39 -14.90 -10.25 0.97
CA LEU A 39 -14.92 -10.45 2.42
C LEU A 39 -15.44 -11.85 2.78
N ASP A 40 -15.08 -12.34 3.98
CA ASP A 40 -15.64 -13.57 4.57
C ASP A 40 -16.75 -13.20 5.58
N GLY A 41 -17.84 -12.63 5.07
CA GLY A 41 -19.00 -12.14 5.83
C GLY A 41 -19.47 -10.75 5.37
N PRO A 42 -20.63 -10.28 5.85
CA PRO A 42 -21.19 -8.99 5.45
C PRO A 42 -20.35 -7.82 6.00
N ALA A 43 -20.52 -6.66 5.38
CA ALA A 43 -20.06 -5.38 5.90
C ALA A 43 -21.20 -4.69 6.68
N LEU A 44 -20.97 -4.41 7.96
CA LEU A 44 -21.85 -3.51 8.70
C LEU A 44 -21.47 -2.06 8.38
N LEU A 45 -22.41 -1.31 7.81
CA LEU A 45 -22.24 0.10 7.45
C LEU A 45 -23.03 0.98 8.41
N GLY A 46 -22.35 1.94 9.04
CA GLY A 46 -22.95 2.99 9.84
C GLY A 46 -22.43 4.37 9.45
N ALA A 47 -23.11 5.41 9.93
CA ALA A 47 -22.75 6.80 9.68
C ALA A 47 -23.08 7.66 10.91
N ALA A 48 -22.31 8.72 11.13
CA ALA A 48 -22.72 9.81 12.00
C ALA A 48 -23.88 10.61 11.36
N PRO A 49 -24.70 11.34 12.15
CA PRO A 49 -25.71 12.23 11.60
C PRO A 49 -25.13 13.19 10.55
N ASP A 50 -25.90 13.48 9.50
CA ASP A 50 -25.54 14.40 8.40
C ASP A 50 -24.26 14.05 7.62
N SER A 51 -23.83 12.78 7.67
CA SER A 51 -22.68 12.33 6.89
C SER A 51 -22.98 12.22 5.39
N ARG A 52 -21.96 12.46 4.56
CA ARG A 52 -22.09 12.61 3.09
C ARG A 52 -21.75 11.36 2.28
N LEU A 53 -21.03 10.39 2.83
CA LEU A 53 -20.54 9.22 2.08
C LEU A 53 -21.48 8.03 2.13
N GLU A 54 -22.39 7.92 3.11
CA GLU A 54 -23.21 6.72 3.34
C GLU A 54 -23.91 6.19 2.06
N LYS A 55 -24.55 7.09 1.30
CA LYS A 55 -25.26 6.72 0.07
C LYS A 55 -24.30 6.22 -1.01
N THR A 56 -23.21 6.95 -1.24
CA THR A 56 -22.18 6.56 -2.23
C THR A 56 -21.50 5.25 -1.84
N LEU A 57 -21.15 5.07 -0.56
CA LEU A 57 -20.57 3.84 -0.05
C LEU A 57 -21.52 2.66 -0.24
N THR A 58 -22.82 2.83 0.05
CA THR A 58 -23.82 1.78 -0.20
C THR A 58 -23.78 1.32 -1.66
N GLY A 59 -23.75 2.26 -2.61
CA GLY A 59 -23.67 1.96 -4.03
C GLY A 59 -22.35 1.28 -4.44
N GLN A 60 -21.21 1.79 -3.99
CA GLN A 60 -19.88 1.26 -4.31
C GLN A 60 -19.68 -0.16 -3.76
N LEU A 61 -20.06 -0.40 -2.51
CA LEU A 61 -19.95 -1.72 -1.89
C LEU A 61 -20.88 -2.74 -2.55
N GLY A 62 -22.11 -2.32 -2.91
CA GLY A 62 -23.02 -3.16 -3.69
C GLY A 62 -22.43 -3.54 -5.05
N ARG A 63 -21.86 -2.58 -5.79
CA ARG A 63 -21.14 -2.84 -7.06
C ARG A 63 -19.89 -3.72 -6.89
N ALA A 64 -19.33 -3.77 -5.68
CA ALA A 64 -18.21 -4.65 -5.35
C ALA A 64 -18.64 -6.07 -4.98
N GLY A 65 -19.95 -6.36 -4.96
CA GLY A 65 -20.49 -7.66 -4.53
C GLY A 65 -20.33 -7.89 -3.03
N ILE A 66 -20.24 -6.82 -2.23
CA ILE A 66 -20.18 -6.89 -0.78
C ILE A 66 -21.61 -6.80 -0.25
N GLU A 67 -22.02 -7.80 0.52
CA GLU A 67 -23.27 -7.76 1.29
C GLU A 67 -23.19 -6.69 2.36
N ILE A 68 -24.19 -5.81 2.42
CA ILE A 68 -24.26 -4.67 3.35
C ILE A 68 -25.40 -4.89 4.33
N VAL A 69 -25.12 -4.74 5.61
CA VAL A 69 -26.12 -4.68 6.68
C VAL A 69 -25.99 -3.35 7.42
N ARG A 70 -27.09 -2.84 7.97
CA ARG A 70 -27.12 -1.53 8.67
C ARG A 70 -27.36 -1.64 10.16
N GLU A 71 -27.89 -2.77 10.60
CA GLU A 71 -28.16 -3.05 12.00
C GLU A 71 -27.35 -4.27 12.45
N PRO A 72 -26.84 -4.27 13.69
CA PRO A 72 -26.18 -5.44 14.25
C PRO A 72 -27.14 -6.64 14.33
N GLY A 73 -26.75 -7.77 13.73
CA GLY A 73 -27.44 -9.05 13.87
C GLY A 73 -26.86 -9.91 15.00
N GLU A 74 -27.72 -10.64 15.70
CA GLU A 74 -27.30 -11.59 16.74
C GLU A 74 -26.51 -12.76 16.12
N GLY A 75 -25.33 -13.07 16.69
CA GLY A 75 -24.49 -14.19 16.25
C GLY A 75 -23.76 -13.98 14.91
N VAL A 76 -23.93 -12.84 14.25
CA VAL A 76 -23.28 -12.53 12.97
C VAL A 76 -21.79 -12.29 13.14
N ARG A 77 -20.97 -12.80 12.20
CA ARG A 77 -19.55 -12.46 12.08
C ARG A 77 -19.35 -11.54 10.89
N TYR A 78 -18.88 -10.33 11.15
CA TYR A 78 -18.70 -9.32 10.11
C TYR A 78 -17.36 -9.49 9.40
N GLY A 79 -17.39 -9.46 8.07
CA GLY A 79 -16.18 -9.33 7.25
C GLY A 79 -15.60 -7.93 7.35
N ALA A 80 -16.46 -6.91 7.51
CA ALA A 80 -16.05 -5.54 7.71
C ALA A 80 -16.99 -4.72 8.60
N LEU A 81 -16.43 -3.71 9.26
CA LEU A 81 -17.14 -2.63 9.93
C LEU A 81 -16.72 -1.32 9.25
N VAL A 82 -17.66 -0.64 8.60
CA VAL A 82 -17.42 0.59 7.85
C VAL A 82 -18.22 1.71 8.49
N PHE A 83 -17.55 2.81 8.84
CA PHE A 83 -18.20 3.95 9.49
C PHE A 83 -17.90 5.25 8.77
N ASP A 84 -18.94 5.94 8.32
CA ASP A 84 -18.86 7.29 7.79
C ASP A 84 -18.89 8.31 8.93
N ALA A 85 -17.73 8.91 9.21
CA ALA A 85 -17.52 9.93 10.23
C ALA A 85 -17.48 11.34 9.65
N THR A 86 -17.88 11.56 8.39
CA THR A 86 -17.85 12.88 7.76
C THR A 86 -18.81 13.88 8.41
N GLY A 87 -19.90 13.41 9.04
CA GLY A 87 -20.81 14.23 9.84
C GLY A 87 -20.29 14.63 11.24
N ILE A 88 -19.13 14.13 11.66
CA ILE A 88 -18.52 14.53 12.94
C ILE A 88 -17.82 15.89 12.80
N THR A 89 -18.59 16.96 12.99
CA THR A 89 -18.13 18.36 12.85
C THR A 89 -17.75 19.03 14.18
N ASP A 90 -17.96 18.35 15.31
CA ASP A 90 -17.59 18.83 16.65
C ASP A 90 -17.00 17.66 17.49
N PRO A 91 -15.95 17.88 18.31
CA PRO A 91 -15.38 16.83 19.16
C PRO A 91 -16.39 16.15 20.09
N THR A 92 -17.47 16.82 20.48
CA THR A 92 -18.56 16.22 21.27
C THR A 92 -19.28 15.10 20.51
N HIS A 93 -19.27 15.12 19.17
CA HIS A 93 -19.85 14.08 18.32
C HIS A 93 -18.93 12.85 18.13
N LEU A 94 -17.69 12.87 18.65
CA LEU A 94 -16.81 11.68 18.62
C LEU A 94 -17.40 10.47 19.35
N ARG A 95 -18.44 10.68 20.18
CA ARG A 95 -19.21 9.59 20.80
C ARG A 95 -19.88 8.67 19.78
N GLU A 96 -20.14 9.12 18.56
CA GLU A 96 -20.72 8.27 17.50
C GLU A 96 -19.82 7.09 17.12
N LEU A 97 -18.49 7.25 17.19
CA LEU A 97 -17.54 6.15 17.02
C LEU A 97 -17.78 5.05 18.07
N TYR A 98 -17.97 5.45 19.32
CA TYR A 98 -18.25 4.50 20.40
C TYR A 98 -19.60 3.82 20.17
N SER A 99 -20.66 4.59 19.89
CA SER A 99 -22.01 4.08 19.65
C SER A 99 -22.04 3.00 18.55
N PHE A 100 -21.30 3.22 17.45
CA PHE A 100 -21.22 2.25 16.35
C PHE A 100 -20.32 1.05 16.67
N PHE A 101 -19.06 1.27 17.07
CA PHE A 101 -18.08 0.19 17.15
C PHE A 101 -18.19 -0.64 18.43
N HIS A 102 -18.50 -0.03 19.57
CA HIS A 102 -18.52 -0.73 20.87
C HIS A 102 -19.36 -2.02 20.88
N PRO A 103 -20.61 -2.06 20.37
CA PRO A 103 -21.43 -3.27 20.42
C PRO A 103 -20.92 -4.40 19.52
N VAL A 104 -20.20 -4.10 18.44
CA VAL A 104 -19.93 -5.07 17.34
C VAL A 104 -18.45 -5.36 17.09
N ILE A 105 -17.53 -4.61 17.69
CA ILE A 105 -16.08 -4.76 17.42
C ILE A 105 -15.55 -6.16 17.76
N ARG A 106 -16.19 -6.88 18.70
CA ARG A 106 -15.84 -8.26 19.07
C ARG A 106 -16.35 -9.31 18.07
N ASP A 107 -17.27 -8.90 17.19
CA ASP A 107 -17.90 -9.76 16.20
C ASP A 107 -17.20 -9.74 14.84
N ILE A 108 -16.19 -8.88 14.67
CA ILE A 108 -15.32 -8.89 13.49
C ILE A 108 -14.65 -10.25 13.29
N GLY A 109 -14.77 -10.79 12.08
CA GLY A 109 -14.21 -12.09 11.70
C GLY A 109 -12.67 -12.09 11.63
N PRO A 110 -12.05 -13.29 11.52
CA PRO A 110 -10.63 -13.41 11.19
C PRO A 110 -10.31 -12.66 9.89
N SER A 111 -9.17 -11.96 9.86
CA SER A 111 -8.82 -11.09 8.73
C SER A 111 -9.93 -10.11 8.33
N GLY A 112 -10.75 -9.64 9.28
CA GLY A 112 -11.77 -8.62 9.02
C GLY A 112 -11.18 -7.22 8.80
N ARG A 113 -12.05 -6.26 8.46
CA ARG A 113 -11.66 -4.88 8.14
C ARG A 113 -12.44 -3.87 8.97
N VAL A 114 -11.76 -2.88 9.52
CA VAL A 114 -12.37 -1.69 10.14
C VAL A 114 -11.96 -0.49 9.32
N VAL A 115 -12.92 0.21 8.72
CA VAL A 115 -12.64 1.41 7.92
C VAL A 115 -13.47 2.55 8.46
N VAL A 116 -12.80 3.62 8.89
CA VAL A 116 -13.45 4.90 9.21
C VAL A 116 -13.19 5.85 8.06
N LEU A 117 -14.24 6.50 7.55
CA LEU A 117 -14.12 7.53 6.52
C LEU A 117 -14.38 8.91 7.13
N GLY A 118 -13.54 9.89 6.82
CA GLY A 118 -13.65 11.24 7.35
C GLY A 118 -13.41 12.31 6.30
N THR A 119 -13.50 13.56 6.71
CA THR A 119 -13.15 14.73 5.91
C THR A 119 -11.68 15.11 6.19
N PRO A 120 -10.84 15.39 5.18
CA PRO A 120 -9.45 15.78 5.36
C PRO A 120 -9.33 16.98 6.31
N PRO A 121 -8.66 16.84 7.48
CA PRO A 121 -8.59 17.91 8.47
C PRO A 121 -7.92 19.18 7.93
N GLU A 122 -7.00 19.05 6.98
CA GLU A 122 -6.34 20.15 6.30
C GLU A 122 -7.26 21.01 5.40
N LEU A 123 -8.45 20.49 5.02
CA LEU A 123 -9.41 21.19 4.14
C LEU A 123 -10.61 21.80 4.89
N VAL A 124 -10.63 21.70 6.21
CA VAL A 124 -11.67 22.24 7.08
C VAL A 124 -11.03 22.97 8.26
N ASP A 125 -11.83 23.77 8.96
CA ASP A 125 -11.37 24.65 10.03
C ASP A 125 -12.10 24.41 11.36
N GLY A 126 -11.62 25.07 12.42
CA GLY A 126 -12.29 25.09 13.71
C GLY A 126 -12.45 23.73 14.38
N ARG A 127 -13.63 23.47 14.93
CA ARG A 127 -13.92 22.26 15.72
C ARG A 127 -13.98 20.99 14.85
N GLU A 128 -14.43 21.11 13.62
CA GLU A 128 -14.49 19.99 12.67
C GLU A 128 -13.08 19.47 12.37
N ARG A 129 -12.14 20.37 12.07
CA ARG A 129 -10.73 20.01 11.89
C ARG A 129 -10.18 19.19 13.05
N ILE A 130 -10.49 19.60 14.28
CA ILE A 130 -10.03 18.91 15.50
C ILE A 130 -10.67 17.52 15.59
N ALA A 131 -11.99 17.42 15.36
CA ALA A 131 -12.73 16.17 15.43
C ALA A 131 -12.25 15.17 14.37
N GLN A 132 -12.13 15.61 13.11
CA GLN A 132 -11.65 14.79 12.01
C GLN A 132 -10.22 14.32 12.26
N ARG A 133 -9.32 15.20 12.76
CA ARG A 133 -7.94 14.82 13.10
C ARG A 133 -7.87 13.74 14.18
N ALA A 134 -8.81 13.74 15.14
CA ALA A 134 -8.86 12.78 16.24
C ALA A 134 -9.16 11.33 15.77
N LEU A 135 -9.79 11.16 14.61
CA LEU A 135 -10.11 9.85 14.03
C LEU A 135 -8.86 8.96 13.83
N GLU A 136 -7.70 9.58 13.60
CA GLU A 136 -6.45 8.83 13.45
C GLU A 136 -6.00 8.17 14.75
N GLY A 137 -6.13 8.87 15.88
CA GLY A 137 -5.81 8.30 17.20
C GLY A 137 -6.71 7.11 17.52
N PHE A 138 -8.00 7.24 17.22
CA PHE A 138 -8.98 6.17 17.35
C PHE A 138 -8.63 4.96 16.47
N THR A 139 -8.51 5.14 15.15
CA THR A 139 -8.28 4.03 14.20
C THR A 139 -6.94 3.32 14.43
N ARG A 140 -5.87 4.05 14.74
CA ARG A 140 -4.58 3.44 15.10
C ARG A 140 -4.68 2.62 16.38
N THR A 141 -5.46 3.07 17.38
CA THR A 141 -5.64 2.33 18.63
C THR A 141 -6.48 1.07 18.41
N VAL A 142 -7.61 1.20 17.70
CA VAL A 142 -8.45 0.05 17.29
C VAL A 142 -7.61 -1.00 16.56
N GLY A 143 -6.75 -0.59 15.62
CA GLY A 143 -5.86 -1.51 14.91
C GLY A 143 -4.94 -2.36 15.82
N LYS A 144 -4.52 -1.81 16.97
CA LYS A 144 -3.70 -2.52 17.97
C LYS A 144 -4.52 -3.45 18.88
N GLU A 145 -5.80 -3.16 19.07
CA GLU A 145 -6.71 -3.96 19.87
C GLU A 145 -7.33 -5.12 19.09
N LEU A 146 -7.46 -4.95 17.77
CA LEU A 146 -7.95 -5.97 16.86
C LEU A 146 -7.08 -7.23 16.91
N LYS A 147 -7.74 -8.38 16.83
CA LYS A 147 -7.12 -9.71 16.89
C LYS A 147 -7.40 -10.49 15.59
N ARG A 148 -6.84 -11.69 15.50
CA ARG A 148 -7.12 -12.65 14.41
C ARG A 148 -6.82 -12.10 13.00
N GLY A 149 -5.87 -11.17 12.91
CA GLY A 149 -5.41 -10.60 11.65
C GLY A 149 -6.34 -9.54 11.06
N ALA A 150 -7.35 -9.08 11.80
CA ALA A 150 -8.16 -7.94 11.39
C ALA A 150 -7.33 -6.65 11.38
N THR A 151 -7.68 -5.71 10.51
CA THR A 151 -6.95 -4.46 10.31
C THR A 151 -7.88 -3.25 10.42
N ALA A 152 -7.33 -2.08 10.77
CA ALA A 152 -8.06 -0.82 10.85
C ALA A 152 -7.41 0.28 10.02
N GLN A 153 -8.19 1.10 9.33
CA GLN A 153 -7.71 2.19 8.47
C GLN A 153 -8.59 3.42 8.60
N LEU A 154 -7.98 4.57 8.33
CA LEU A 154 -8.67 5.85 8.17
C LEU A 154 -8.56 6.28 6.71
N VAL A 155 -9.68 6.62 6.10
CA VAL A 155 -9.73 7.18 4.74
C VAL A 155 -10.32 8.59 4.83
N TYR A 156 -9.51 9.60 4.59
CA TYR A 156 -10.01 10.95 4.39
C TYR A 156 -10.41 11.14 2.92
N VAL A 157 -11.64 11.57 2.69
CA VAL A 157 -12.18 11.83 1.36
C VAL A 157 -12.49 13.31 1.26
N ALA A 158 -11.89 14.06 0.35
CA ALA A 158 -12.25 15.47 0.17
C ALA A 158 -13.73 15.62 -0.25
N GLU A 159 -14.34 16.74 0.08
CA GLU A 159 -15.68 17.08 -0.43
C GLU A 159 -15.64 17.17 -1.97
N GLY A 160 -16.59 16.50 -2.63
CA GLY A 160 -16.64 16.34 -4.08
C GLY A 160 -15.82 15.17 -4.64
N ALA A 161 -15.15 14.39 -3.79
CA ALA A 161 -14.37 13.21 -4.18
C ALA A 161 -15.03 11.88 -3.76
N GLU A 162 -16.32 11.90 -3.42
CA GLU A 162 -17.07 10.77 -2.85
C GLU A 162 -17.02 9.55 -3.78
N GLU A 163 -17.35 9.73 -5.07
CA GLU A 163 -17.36 8.65 -6.06
C GLU A 163 -15.95 8.08 -6.34
N ALA A 164 -14.90 8.86 -6.10
CA ALA A 164 -13.52 8.43 -6.31
C ALA A 164 -12.98 7.53 -5.18
N SER A 165 -13.76 7.28 -4.13
CA SER A 165 -13.38 6.38 -3.04
C SER A 165 -13.47 4.89 -3.39
N GLU A 166 -14.11 4.52 -4.50
CA GLU A 166 -14.44 3.13 -4.82
C GLU A 166 -13.20 2.21 -4.92
N SER A 167 -12.12 2.66 -5.56
CA SER A 167 -10.91 1.83 -5.70
C SER A 167 -10.24 1.54 -4.35
N THR A 168 -10.19 2.54 -3.46
CA THR A 168 -9.66 2.42 -2.09
C THR A 168 -10.56 1.51 -1.26
N MET A 169 -11.89 1.64 -1.35
CA MET A 169 -12.80 0.78 -0.61
C MET A 169 -12.71 -0.67 -1.08
N ARG A 170 -12.62 -0.94 -2.40
CA ARG A 170 -12.36 -2.29 -2.93
C ARG A 170 -11.03 -2.87 -2.47
N PHE A 171 -9.97 -2.04 -2.42
CA PHE A 171 -8.67 -2.48 -1.91
C PHE A 171 -8.73 -2.84 -0.43
N LEU A 172 -9.22 -1.92 0.42
CA LEU A 172 -9.28 -2.10 1.85
C LEU A 172 -10.21 -3.25 2.25
N LEU A 173 -11.39 -3.36 1.62
CA LEU A 173 -12.38 -4.41 1.87
C LEU A 173 -12.14 -5.67 1.05
N SER A 174 -10.87 -6.03 0.88
CA SER A 174 -10.47 -7.27 0.24
C SER A 174 -9.27 -7.90 0.94
N ALA A 175 -8.93 -9.11 0.51
CA ALA A 175 -7.71 -9.79 0.92
C ALA A 175 -6.42 -9.16 0.33
N LYS A 176 -6.51 -8.18 -0.58
CA LYS A 176 -5.36 -7.47 -1.17
C LYS A 176 -4.65 -6.55 -0.15
N SER A 177 -5.38 -6.00 0.83
CA SER A 177 -4.86 -5.09 1.86
C SER A 177 -4.33 -5.80 3.12
N ALA A 178 -4.04 -7.10 3.06
CA ALA A 178 -3.78 -7.97 4.21
C ALA A 178 -2.72 -7.46 5.19
N PHE A 179 -1.72 -6.72 4.72
CA PHE A 179 -0.62 -6.19 5.52
C PHE A 179 -0.58 -4.66 5.64
N VAL A 180 -1.67 -3.99 5.22
CA VAL A 180 -1.88 -2.55 5.42
C VAL A 180 -2.77 -2.38 6.64
N ALA A 181 -2.22 -1.84 7.74
CA ALA A 181 -2.95 -1.68 9.00
C ALA A 181 -2.50 -0.43 9.75
N GLY A 182 -3.46 0.28 10.34
CA GLY A 182 -3.26 1.54 11.07
C GLY A 182 -2.77 2.68 10.17
N GLN A 183 -3.18 2.70 8.91
CA GLN A 183 -2.75 3.68 7.92
C GLN A 183 -3.83 4.73 7.65
N VAL A 184 -3.39 5.89 7.19
CA VAL A 184 -4.24 7.00 6.75
C VAL A 184 -4.10 7.11 5.24
N ILE A 185 -5.22 7.15 4.52
CA ILE A 185 -5.28 7.34 3.08
C ILE A 185 -6.07 8.60 2.79
N ARG A 186 -5.62 9.39 1.82
CA ARG A 186 -6.27 10.63 1.37
C ARG A 186 -6.73 10.52 -0.06
N ILE A 187 -7.96 10.96 -0.31
CA ILE A 187 -8.62 10.94 -1.62
C ILE A 187 -9.08 12.36 -1.94
N GLY A 188 -8.69 12.87 -3.11
CA GLY A 188 -9.10 14.19 -3.61
C GLY A 188 -8.44 15.39 -2.91
N THR A 189 -7.33 15.17 -2.17
CA THR A 189 -6.60 16.24 -1.47
C THR A 189 -5.51 16.90 -2.32
N ALA A 190 -5.06 16.25 -3.39
CA ALA A 190 -4.00 16.73 -4.27
C ALA A 190 -4.44 16.66 -5.74
N GLY A 191 -5.20 17.68 -6.17
CA GLY A 191 -5.68 17.85 -7.54
C GLY A 191 -7.00 17.14 -7.84
N THR A 192 -6.97 16.10 -8.68
CA THR A 192 -8.17 15.43 -9.20
C THR A 192 -9.07 14.87 -8.10
N LYS A 193 -10.38 15.18 -8.16
CA LYS A 193 -11.41 14.63 -7.26
C LYS A 193 -12.25 13.52 -7.87
N THR A 194 -12.18 13.35 -9.18
CA THR A 194 -12.99 12.38 -9.93
C THR A 194 -12.19 11.13 -10.25
N ALA A 195 -12.86 9.98 -10.33
CA ALA A 195 -12.28 8.76 -10.86
C ALA A 195 -13.19 8.11 -11.89
N GLN A 196 -12.57 7.40 -12.83
CA GLN A 196 -13.27 6.57 -13.79
C GLN A 196 -13.06 5.10 -13.42
N ALA A 197 -14.14 4.36 -13.25
CA ALA A 197 -14.08 2.92 -13.04
C ALA A 197 -13.40 2.22 -14.24
N PRO A 198 -12.58 1.18 -14.02
CA PRO A 198 -12.08 0.37 -15.11
C PRO A 198 -13.24 -0.35 -15.80
N ALA A 199 -13.01 -0.80 -17.05
CA ALA A 199 -13.98 -1.62 -17.76
C ALA A 199 -14.27 -2.94 -17.02
N ASP A 200 -13.25 -3.51 -16.38
CA ASP A 200 -13.35 -4.69 -15.53
C ASP A 200 -12.50 -4.52 -14.26
N TRP A 201 -13.10 -4.73 -13.09
CA TRP A 201 -12.42 -4.68 -11.80
C TRP A 201 -11.55 -5.91 -11.51
N ALA A 202 -11.75 -7.01 -12.24
CA ALA A 202 -10.89 -8.19 -12.14
C ALA A 202 -9.55 -8.00 -12.87
N THR A 203 -9.55 -7.23 -13.96
CA THR A 203 -8.36 -6.86 -14.74
C THR A 203 -8.26 -5.33 -14.94
N PRO A 204 -8.11 -4.55 -13.85
CA PRO A 204 -8.20 -3.09 -13.89
C PRO A 204 -7.10 -2.41 -14.71
N LEU A 205 -6.01 -3.13 -15.02
CA LEU A 205 -4.87 -2.65 -15.81
C LEU A 205 -4.88 -3.20 -17.24
N ALA A 206 -5.99 -3.80 -17.69
CA ALA A 206 -6.11 -4.28 -19.06
C ALA A 206 -5.78 -3.16 -20.07
N GLY A 207 -4.87 -3.46 -21.00
CA GLY A 207 -4.41 -2.51 -22.01
C GLY A 207 -3.41 -1.46 -21.51
N LYS A 208 -2.89 -1.59 -20.28
CA LYS A 208 -1.89 -0.69 -19.71
C LYS A 208 -0.48 -1.24 -19.83
N THR A 209 0.50 -0.37 -20.07
CA THR A 209 1.92 -0.72 -20.01
C THR A 209 2.52 -0.28 -18.68
N ALA A 210 3.19 -1.20 -17.98
CA ALA A 210 3.78 -0.97 -16.67
C ALA A 210 5.29 -1.26 -16.65
N LEU A 211 6.10 -0.25 -16.34
CA LEU A 211 7.52 -0.40 -16.05
C LEU A 211 7.72 -0.76 -14.56
N VAL A 212 8.51 -1.79 -14.29
CA VAL A 212 8.94 -2.15 -12.93
C VAL A 212 10.46 -2.22 -12.87
N THR A 213 11.10 -1.38 -12.06
CA THR A 213 12.56 -1.41 -11.86
C THR A 213 12.96 -2.38 -10.75
N GLY A 214 14.14 -3.01 -10.88
CA GLY A 214 14.59 -4.04 -9.94
C GLY A 214 13.69 -5.29 -9.96
N ALA A 215 13.20 -5.67 -11.14
CA ALA A 215 12.15 -6.66 -11.32
C ALA A 215 12.64 -8.12 -11.33
N SER A 216 13.95 -8.39 -11.31
CA SER A 216 14.48 -9.75 -11.46
C SER A 216 14.07 -10.71 -10.34
N ARG A 217 13.77 -10.20 -9.13
CA ARG A 217 13.48 -11.03 -7.95
C ARG A 217 12.75 -10.26 -6.85
N GLY A 218 12.42 -10.98 -5.76
CA GLY A 218 11.93 -10.38 -4.52
C GLY A 218 10.64 -9.59 -4.70
N ILE A 219 10.62 -8.36 -4.19
CA ILE A 219 9.44 -7.47 -4.27
C ILE A 219 9.17 -7.04 -5.71
N GLY A 220 10.21 -6.72 -6.49
CA GLY A 220 10.05 -6.34 -7.90
C GLY A 220 9.39 -7.42 -8.75
N ALA A 221 9.80 -8.68 -8.58
CA ALA A 221 9.16 -9.81 -9.26
C ALA A 221 7.68 -10.00 -8.84
N ALA A 222 7.37 -9.83 -7.55
CA ALA A 222 5.98 -9.89 -7.08
C ALA A 222 5.13 -8.74 -7.61
N ILE A 223 5.70 -7.53 -7.75
CA ILE A 223 5.03 -6.40 -8.40
C ILE A 223 4.72 -6.74 -9.85
N ALA A 224 5.70 -7.24 -10.61
CA ALA A 224 5.49 -7.65 -12.00
C ALA A 224 4.37 -8.69 -12.13
N GLU A 225 4.35 -9.71 -11.26
CA GLU A 225 3.32 -10.75 -11.25
C GLU A 225 1.92 -10.19 -10.96
N VAL A 226 1.78 -9.30 -9.98
CA VAL A 226 0.48 -8.71 -9.62
C VAL A 226 -0.02 -7.73 -10.68
N LEU A 227 0.84 -6.89 -11.25
CA LEU A 227 0.43 -5.96 -12.30
C LEU A 227 0.01 -6.71 -13.57
N ALA A 228 0.73 -7.77 -13.94
CA ALA A 228 0.34 -8.63 -15.06
C ALA A 228 -0.95 -9.40 -14.79
N ARG A 229 -1.14 -9.93 -13.57
CA ARG A 229 -2.42 -10.55 -13.15
C ARG A 229 -3.59 -9.59 -13.28
N ASP A 230 -3.37 -8.32 -12.96
CA ASP A 230 -4.38 -7.27 -13.07
C ASP A 230 -4.52 -6.72 -14.51
N GLY A 231 -3.78 -7.27 -15.49
CA GLY A 231 -3.98 -7.05 -16.93
C GLY A 231 -2.92 -6.21 -17.65
N ALA A 232 -1.88 -5.74 -16.94
CA ALA A 232 -0.86 -4.89 -17.54
C ALA A 232 0.15 -5.69 -18.40
N HIS A 233 0.63 -5.09 -19.48
CA HIS A 233 1.87 -5.52 -20.12
C HIS A 233 3.06 -4.97 -19.32
N VAL A 234 3.84 -5.86 -18.70
CA VAL A 234 4.95 -5.46 -17.82
C VAL A 234 6.28 -5.41 -18.57
N VAL A 235 6.92 -4.25 -18.53
CA VAL A 235 8.34 -4.06 -18.88
C VAL A 235 9.16 -4.24 -17.60
N ALA A 236 9.77 -5.40 -17.45
CA ALA A 236 10.60 -5.74 -16.31
C ALA A 236 12.03 -5.22 -16.55
N LEU A 237 12.50 -4.31 -15.69
CA LEU A 237 13.83 -3.70 -15.79
C LEU A 237 14.73 -4.15 -14.63
N ASP A 238 15.96 -4.53 -14.95
CA ASP A 238 17.03 -4.76 -13.96
C ASP A 238 18.41 -4.59 -14.62
N ILE A 239 19.48 -4.62 -13.83
CA ILE A 239 20.84 -4.53 -14.34
C ILE A 239 21.20 -5.75 -15.21
N PRO A 240 22.11 -5.63 -16.20
CA PRO A 240 22.50 -6.76 -17.05
C PRO A 240 22.98 -8.00 -16.30
N ALA A 241 23.63 -7.82 -15.15
CA ALA A 241 24.08 -8.92 -14.29
C ALA A 241 22.93 -9.80 -13.76
N GLN A 242 21.68 -9.31 -13.78
CA GLN A 242 20.48 -10.05 -13.39
C GLN A 242 19.67 -10.53 -14.61
N GLY A 243 20.22 -10.45 -15.82
CA GLY A 243 19.48 -10.69 -17.08
C GLY A 243 18.81 -12.06 -17.18
N GLY A 244 19.41 -13.11 -16.60
CA GLY A 244 18.83 -14.45 -16.56
C GLY A 244 17.55 -14.50 -15.72
N ASP A 245 17.63 -14.06 -14.46
CA ASP A 245 16.49 -14.01 -13.55
C ASP A 245 15.41 -13.05 -14.08
N LEU A 246 15.81 -11.90 -14.63
CA LEU A 246 14.91 -10.94 -15.24
C LEU A 246 14.11 -11.54 -16.40
N SER A 247 14.77 -12.28 -17.29
CA SER A 247 14.11 -12.96 -18.41
C SER A 247 13.12 -14.01 -17.92
N ALA A 248 13.45 -14.73 -16.84
CA ALA A 248 12.54 -15.70 -16.23
C ALA A 248 11.28 -15.02 -15.63
N VAL A 249 11.42 -13.84 -15.04
CA VAL A 249 10.27 -13.03 -14.58
C VAL A 249 9.43 -12.56 -15.77
N ALA A 250 10.05 -11.92 -16.77
CA ALA A 250 9.36 -11.41 -17.95
C ALA A 250 8.56 -12.52 -18.67
N ASN A 251 9.16 -13.69 -18.87
CA ASN A 251 8.49 -14.84 -19.48
C ASN A 251 7.30 -15.34 -18.64
N ARG A 252 7.46 -15.41 -17.31
CA ARG A 252 6.40 -15.87 -16.41
C ARG A 252 5.18 -14.95 -16.42
N VAL A 253 5.39 -13.64 -16.60
CA VAL A 253 4.31 -12.64 -16.61
C VAL A 253 3.84 -12.28 -18.02
N GLY A 254 4.40 -12.87 -19.08
CA GLY A 254 4.09 -12.51 -20.47
C GLY A 254 4.50 -11.08 -20.84
N GLY A 255 5.52 -10.54 -20.16
CA GLY A 255 6.06 -9.20 -20.35
C GLY A 255 7.32 -9.16 -21.21
N THR A 256 8.04 -8.04 -21.15
CA THR A 256 9.35 -7.86 -21.79
C THR A 256 10.44 -7.59 -20.76
N ALA A 257 11.68 -8.00 -21.06
CA ALA A 257 12.84 -7.71 -20.23
C ALA A 257 13.67 -6.56 -20.82
N LEU A 258 14.04 -5.60 -19.99
CA LEU A 258 14.97 -4.52 -20.31
C LEU A 258 16.16 -4.57 -19.35
N GLN A 259 17.32 -4.97 -19.86
CA GLN A 259 18.56 -4.94 -19.10
C GLN A 259 19.18 -3.54 -19.18
N LEU A 260 19.15 -2.79 -18.09
CA LEU A 260 19.64 -1.42 -18.03
C LEU A 260 20.09 -1.08 -16.60
N ASP A 261 21.27 -0.48 -16.46
CA ASP A 261 21.65 0.18 -15.21
C ASP A 261 20.96 1.54 -15.15
N ILE A 262 20.02 1.68 -14.22
CA ILE A 262 19.21 2.90 -14.07
C ILE A 262 20.04 4.11 -13.61
N THR A 263 21.27 3.89 -13.16
CA THR A 263 22.18 4.96 -12.70
C THR A 263 23.09 5.51 -13.80
N ALA A 264 23.11 4.89 -14.98
CA ALA A 264 23.91 5.41 -16.09
C ALA A 264 23.34 6.75 -16.60
N ASP A 265 24.22 7.66 -16.99
CA ASP A 265 23.83 9.01 -17.45
C ASP A 265 22.85 8.98 -18.64
N ASP A 266 22.97 7.98 -19.51
CA ASP A 266 22.09 7.78 -20.67
C ASP A 266 20.87 6.89 -20.40
N ALA A 267 20.69 6.39 -19.18
CA ALA A 267 19.61 5.48 -18.82
C ALA A 267 18.22 6.10 -18.98
N PRO A 268 17.94 7.35 -18.54
CA PRO A 268 16.63 7.95 -18.73
C PRO A 268 16.23 8.04 -20.20
N ARG A 269 17.16 8.46 -21.07
CA ARG A 269 16.93 8.57 -22.51
C ARG A 269 16.71 7.21 -23.16
N LYS A 270 17.58 6.23 -22.89
CA LYS A 270 17.43 4.86 -23.42
C LYS A 270 16.11 4.22 -22.97
N LEU A 271 15.70 4.46 -21.74
CA LEU A 271 14.43 3.97 -21.20
C LEU A 271 13.23 4.61 -21.91
N ALA A 272 13.24 5.94 -22.07
CA ALA A 272 12.22 6.69 -22.81
C ALA A 272 12.09 6.21 -24.26
N ASP A 273 13.21 6.05 -24.95
CA ASP A 273 13.27 5.54 -26.33
C ASP A 273 12.71 4.11 -26.40
N HIS A 274 13.08 3.23 -25.46
CA HIS A 274 12.57 1.86 -25.41
C HIS A 274 11.05 1.81 -25.23
N LEU A 275 10.52 2.56 -24.25
CA LEU A 275 9.10 2.60 -23.94
C LEU A 275 8.29 3.15 -25.13
N THR A 276 8.76 4.25 -25.71
CA THR A 276 8.10 4.88 -26.86
C THR A 276 8.11 3.96 -28.08
N GLN A 277 9.27 3.43 -28.47
CA GLN A 277 9.41 2.66 -29.70
C GLN A 277 8.72 1.29 -29.65
N ARG A 278 8.71 0.63 -28.49
CA ARG A 278 8.16 -0.73 -28.35
C ARG A 278 6.73 -0.77 -27.83
N HIS A 279 6.32 0.24 -27.07
CA HIS A 279 5.04 0.22 -26.34
C HIS A 279 4.19 1.47 -26.58
N GLY A 280 4.69 2.46 -27.32
CA GLY A 280 3.99 3.74 -27.55
C GLY A 280 4.05 4.70 -26.37
N GLY A 281 4.67 4.31 -25.25
CA GLY A 281 4.76 5.06 -24.00
C GLY A 281 4.59 4.15 -22.79
N VAL A 282 4.20 4.73 -21.65
CA VAL A 282 3.99 3.99 -20.40
C VAL A 282 2.81 4.56 -19.60
N ASP A 283 2.03 3.70 -18.95
CA ASP A 283 0.94 4.11 -18.07
C ASP A 283 1.33 4.04 -16.59
N VAL A 284 2.17 3.07 -16.21
CA VAL A 284 2.58 2.84 -14.81
C VAL A 284 4.09 2.74 -14.70
N VAL A 285 4.70 3.50 -13.80
CA VAL A 285 6.13 3.47 -13.50
C VAL A 285 6.32 3.14 -12.02
N VAL A 286 6.92 1.99 -11.73
CA VAL A 286 7.22 1.56 -10.36
C VAL A 286 8.72 1.62 -10.09
N HIS A 287 9.10 2.59 -9.26
CA HIS A 287 10.47 2.76 -8.77
C HIS A 287 10.74 1.86 -7.57
N ASN A 288 10.97 0.57 -7.85
CA ASN A 288 11.27 -0.45 -6.85
C ASN A 288 12.78 -0.73 -6.68
N ALA A 289 13.60 -0.49 -7.71
CA ALA A 289 15.05 -0.66 -7.61
C ALA A 289 15.61 0.08 -6.40
N GLY A 290 16.48 -0.62 -5.65
CA GLY A 290 17.12 -0.03 -4.49
C GLY A 290 18.17 -0.94 -3.87
N ILE A 291 19.15 -0.32 -3.21
CA ILE A 291 20.24 -0.99 -2.51
C ILE A 291 20.40 -0.46 -1.09
N THR A 292 21.07 -1.26 -0.26
CA THR A 292 21.52 -0.88 1.08
C THR A 292 23.05 -1.01 1.16
N ARG A 293 23.69 -0.12 1.93
CA ARG A 293 25.12 -0.17 2.28
C ARG A 293 25.25 0.24 3.74
N ASP A 294 24.88 -0.68 4.60
CA ASP A 294 24.68 -0.39 6.02
C ASP A 294 26.03 -0.20 6.73
N LYS A 295 26.21 0.96 7.34
CA LYS A 295 27.37 1.32 8.16
C LYS A 295 27.00 2.48 9.09
N THR A 296 27.55 2.49 10.31
CA THR A 296 27.45 3.69 11.16
C THR A 296 28.06 4.89 10.46
N LEU A 297 27.46 6.08 10.58
CA LEU A 297 27.88 7.28 9.83
C LEU A 297 29.39 7.56 9.95
N GLY A 298 29.95 7.51 11.17
CA GLY A 298 31.38 7.72 11.39
C GLY A 298 32.33 6.65 10.81
N LYS A 299 31.79 5.56 10.24
CA LYS A 299 32.57 4.50 9.55
C LYS A 299 32.16 4.31 8.09
N MET A 300 31.23 5.13 7.59
CA MET A 300 30.71 5.02 6.23
C MET A 300 31.67 5.68 5.24
N SER A 301 31.97 5.01 4.13
CA SER A 301 32.74 5.62 3.05
C SER A 301 31.84 6.50 2.18
N ALA A 302 32.41 7.49 1.50
CA ALA A 302 31.71 8.31 0.52
C ALA A 302 31.04 7.45 -0.56
N ALA A 303 31.75 6.47 -1.13
CA ALA A 303 31.18 5.56 -2.13
C ALA A 303 29.94 4.77 -1.64
N ALA A 304 29.90 4.38 -0.36
CA ALA A 304 28.74 3.71 0.23
C ALA A 304 27.57 4.67 0.46
N TRP A 305 27.85 5.94 0.73
CA TRP A 305 26.85 6.99 0.79
C TRP A 305 26.28 7.30 -0.59
N ASP A 306 27.16 7.66 -1.54
CA ASP A 306 26.82 8.13 -2.88
C ASP A 306 26.03 7.06 -3.65
N SER A 307 26.51 5.81 -3.68
CA SER A 307 25.83 4.74 -4.43
C SER A 307 24.39 4.50 -3.97
N VAL A 308 24.12 4.62 -2.66
CA VAL A 308 22.76 4.46 -2.13
C VAL A 308 21.88 5.61 -2.58
N LEU A 309 22.34 6.86 -2.53
CA LEU A 309 21.55 8.01 -2.99
C LEU A 309 21.35 7.99 -4.51
N THR A 310 22.37 7.63 -5.28
CA THR A 310 22.29 7.55 -6.74
C THR A 310 21.23 6.54 -7.18
N VAL A 311 21.28 5.31 -6.66
CA VAL A 311 20.32 4.25 -7.04
C VAL A 311 18.92 4.53 -6.49
N ASN A 312 18.81 4.89 -5.21
CA ASN A 312 17.52 4.89 -4.52
C ASN A 312 16.73 6.20 -4.70
N LEU A 313 17.35 7.25 -5.24
CA LEU A 313 16.71 8.57 -5.35
C LEU A 313 17.07 9.28 -6.66
N ALA A 314 18.34 9.58 -6.91
CA ALA A 314 18.73 10.43 -8.05
C ALA A 314 18.31 9.83 -9.40
N ALA A 315 18.51 8.52 -9.59
CA ALA A 315 18.07 7.81 -10.79
C ALA A 315 16.55 7.90 -11.01
N GLN A 316 15.75 7.85 -9.94
CA GLN A 316 14.28 7.92 -10.04
C GLN A 316 13.83 9.30 -10.52
N LEU A 317 14.46 10.36 -9.98
CA LEU A 317 14.20 11.75 -10.38
C LEU A 317 14.55 11.96 -11.85
N ALA A 318 15.75 11.56 -12.28
CA ALA A 318 16.20 11.71 -13.67
C ALA A 318 15.29 10.97 -14.67
N VAL A 319 14.82 9.77 -14.30
CA VAL A 319 13.84 9.01 -15.09
C VAL A 319 12.51 9.76 -15.15
N ASN A 320 11.98 10.23 -14.01
CA ASN A 320 10.73 10.98 -14.00
C ASN A 320 10.81 12.25 -14.85
N ASP A 321 11.88 13.03 -14.71
CA ASP A 321 12.10 14.27 -15.47
C ASP A 321 12.06 13.99 -16.98
N THR A 322 12.70 12.92 -17.42
CA THR A 322 12.72 12.53 -18.84
C THR A 322 11.35 12.04 -19.31
N LEU A 323 10.72 11.12 -18.58
CA LEU A 323 9.42 10.56 -18.98
C LEU A 323 8.32 11.62 -19.01
N LEU A 324 8.36 12.59 -18.08
CA LEU A 324 7.41 13.70 -18.03
C LEU A 324 7.77 14.80 -19.06
N GLY A 325 9.04 15.14 -19.20
CA GLY A 325 9.51 16.17 -20.13
C GLY A 325 9.28 15.80 -21.59
N GLU A 326 9.45 14.53 -21.94
CA GLU A 326 9.27 14.02 -23.30
C GLU A 326 7.85 13.47 -23.58
N GLY A 327 6.94 13.52 -22.60
CA GLY A 327 5.56 13.06 -22.79
C GLY A 327 5.42 11.54 -22.97
N VAL A 328 6.36 10.76 -22.43
CA VAL A 328 6.35 9.28 -22.51
C VAL A 328 5.31 8.68 -21.56
N LEU A 329 5.06 9.34 -20.42
CA LEU A 329 3.99 8.95 -19.50
C LEU A 329 2.63 9.35 -20.08
N HIS A 330 1.76 8.38 -20.31
CA HIS A 330 0.40 8.59 -20.81
C HIS A 330 -0.47 9.37 -19.82
N GLY A 331 -1.56 9.96 -20.33
CA GLY A 331 -2.62 10.52 -19.50
C GLY A 331 -3.24 9.46 -18.59
N ASN A 332 -3.69 9.87 -17.40
CA ASN A 332 -4.04 8.94 -16.33
C ASN A 332 -2.87 8.02 -15.91
N GLY A 333 -1.65 8.49 -16.07
CA GLY A 333 -0.43 7.79 -15.69
C GLY A 333 -0.22 7.69 -14.18
N ARG A 334 0.61 6.73 -13.76
CA ARG A 334 0.85 6.38 -12.36
C ARG A 334 2.33 6.23 -12.08
N ILE A 335 2.88 7.04 -11.19
CA ILE A 335 4.22 6.86 -10.65
C ILE A 335 4.11 6.32 -9.22
N VAL A 336 4.77 5.21 -8.93
CA VAL A 336 4.76 4.60 -7.59
C VAL A 336 6.18 4.37 -7.09
N GLY A 337 6.57 5.11 -6.07
CA GLY A 337 7.84 4.95 -5.38
C GLY A 337 7.80 3.86 -4.30
N VAL A 338 8.96 3.26 -4.01
CA VAL A 338 9.13 2.38 -2.86
C VAL A 338 10.04 3.05 -1.82
N SER A 339 9.42 3.65 -0.81
CA SER A 339 10.07 4.19 0.38
C SER A 339 10.39 3.06 1.39
N SER A 340 10.45 3.34 2.69
CA SER A 340 10.69 2.37 3.76
C SER A 340 10.32 2.95 5.12
N ILE A 341 10.00 2.08 6.09
CA ILE A 341 9.95 2.47 7.50
C ILE A 341 11.26 3.14 7.98
N ALA A 342 12.42 2.73 7.45
CA ALA A 342 13.68 3.38 7.78
C ALA A 342 13.74 4.84 7.31
N GLY A 343 13.04 5.21 6.22
CA GLY A 343 12.94 6.59 5.78
C GLY A 343 12.03 7.45 6.66
N ILE A 344 11.13 6.83 7.43
CA ILE A 344 10.19 7.51 8.33
C ILE A 344 10.76 7.60 9.74
N ALA A 345 11.24 6.48 10.29
CA ALA A 345 11.65 6.36 11.69
C ALA A 345 13.16 6.40 11.90
N GLY A 346 13.95 6.37 10.83
CA GLY A 346 15.39 6.11 10.89
C GLY A 346 15.72 4.65 11.23
N ASN A 347 16.99 4.28 11.09
CA ASN A 347 17.50 3.00 11.57
C ASN A 347 19.03 3.07 11.76
N VAL A 348 19.54 2.36 12.78
CA VAL A 348 20.99 2.37 13.09
C VAL A 348 21.77 1.78 11.92
N GLY A 349 22.81 2.51 11.49
CA GLY A 349 23.66 2.11 10.38
C GLY A 349 23.09 2.40 8.99
N GLN A 350 21.94 3.07 8.90
CA GLN A 350 21.23 3.32 7.64
C GLN A 350 21.05 4.81 7.34
N ALA A 351 21.98 5.69 7.72
CA ALA A 351 21.84 7.13 7.49
C ALA A 351 21.68 7.47 5.99
N ASN A 352 22.49 6.87 5.13
CA ASN A 352 22.37 6.96 3.66
C ASN A 352 21.02 6.43 3.14
N TYR A 353 20.63 5.23 3.58
CA TYR A 353 19.41 4.57 3.13
C TYR A 353 18.15 5.31 3.60
N ALA A 354 18.09 5.67 4.89
CA ALA A 354 17.01 6.47 5.46
C ALA A 354 16.89 7.82 4.74
N ALA A 355 18.00 8.52 4.49
CA ALA A 355 18.00 9.76 3.71
C ALA A 355 17.42 9.54 2.30
N SER A 356 17.83 8.47 1.60
CA SER A 356 17.28 8.16 0.27
C SER A 356 15.77 7.87 0.29
N LYS A 357 15.29 7.11 1.29
CA LYS A 357 13.89 6.70 1.38
C LYS A 357 12.97 7.80 1.93
N ALA A 358 13.50 8.71 2.74
CA ALA A 358 12.85 9.98 3.06
C ALA A 358 12.77 10.88 1.81
N GLY A 359 13.84 10.92 0.99
CA GLY A 359 13.83 11.63 -0.29
C GLY A 359 12.75 11.14 -1.25
N VAL A 360 12.46 9.82 -1.28
CA VAL A 360 11.33 9.27 -2.05
C VAL A 360 9.99 9.81 -1.57
N ILE A 361 9.82 10.07 -0.26
CA ILE A 361 8.61 10.72 0.28
C ILE A 361 8.56 12.17 -0.22
N GLY A 362 9.67 12.90 -0.13
CA GLY A 362 9.75 14.27 -0.66
C GLY A 362 9.48 14.36 -2.17
N MET A 363 9.88 13.35 -2.94
CA MET A 363 9.54 13.25 -4.37
C MET A 363 8.04 13.13 -4.60
N VAL A 364 7.34 12.35 -3.76
CA VAL A 364 5.87 12.25 -3.83
C VAL A 364 5.22 13.58 -3.47
N ASP A 365 5.69 14.22 -2.39
CA ASP A 365 5.14 15.48 -1.90
C ASP A 365 5.31 16.63 -2.91
N ASP A 366 6.49 16.77 -3.53
CA ASP A 366 6.77 17.83 -4.52
C ASP A 366 5.99 17.65 -5.84
N ALA A 367 5.88 16.40 -6.30
CA ALA A 367 5.41 16.13 -7.65
C ALA A 367 3.89 15.90 -7.74
N ALA A 368 3.20 15.67 -6.62
CA ALA A 368 1.76 15.35 -6.60
C ALA A 368 0.90 16.38 -7.35
N GLU A 369 1.02 17.67 -7.01
CA GLU A 369 0.21 18.72 -7.65
C GLU A 369 0.54 18.86 -9.15
N LYS A 370 1.83 18.85 -9.50
CA LYS A 370 2.31 18.96 -10.89
C LYS A 370 1.84 17.79 -11.76
N LEU A 371 1.80 16.56 -11.23
CA LEU A 371 1.27 15.41 -11.95
C LEU A 371 -0.25 15.48 -12.10
N ALA A 372 -0.96 16.05 -11.12
CA ALA A 372 -2.41 16.17 -11.18
C ALA A 372 -2.88 17.08 -12.34
N GLU A 373 -2.11 18.11 -12.70
CA GLU A 373 -2.36 18.96 -13.87
C GLU A 373 -2.38 18.15 -15.19
N ARG A 374 -1.72 16.99 -15.21
CA ARG A 374 -1.69 16.05 -16.34
C ARG A 374 -2.68 14.89 -16.20
N GLY A 375 -3.53 14.92 -15.17
CA GLY A 375 -4.40 13.81 -14.80
C GLY A 375 -3.66 12.57 -14.30
N CYS A 376 -2.37 12.70 -13.95
CA CYS A 376 -1.53 11.62 -13.45
C CYS A 376 -1.44 11.68 -11.92
N THR A 377 -0.92 10.60 -11.31
CA THR A 377 -0.69 10.56 -9.86
C THR A 377 0.71 10.07 -9.54
N ILE A 378 1.25 10.53 -8.42
CA ILE A 378 2.44 9.96 -7.79
C ILE A 378 2.14 9.58 -6.34
N ASN A 379 2.55 8.38 -5.94
CA ASN A 379 2.38 7.87 -4.59
C ASN A 379 3.60 7.03 -4.19
N ALA A 380 3.70 6.66 -2.92
CA ALA A 380 4.66 5.66 -2.48
C ALA A 380 4.07 4.64 -1.51
N VAL A 381 4.68 3.45 -1.53
CA VAL A 381 4.56 2.49 -0.44
C VAL A 381 5.77 2.60 0.47
N ALA A 382 5.58 2.40 1.77
CA ALA A 382 6.67 2.33 2.75
C ALA A 382 6.66 0.95 3.44
N PRO A 383 7.31 -0.07 2.85
CA PRO A 383 7.32 -1.41 3.42
C PRO A 383 7.97 -1.45 4.80
N GLY A 384 7.38 -2.23 5.69
CA GLY A 384 7.98 -2.63 6.97
C GLY A 384 8.84 -3.88 6.84
N PHE A 385 8.74 -4.78 7.81
CA PHE A 385 9.44 -6.06 7.75
C PHE A 385 8.74 -7.01 6.75
N ILE A 386 9.37 -7.27 5.61
CA ILE A 386 8.87 -8.16 4.56
C ILE A 386 9.81 -9.38 4.42
N GLU A 387 9.22 -10.58 4.35
CA GLU A 387 9.94 -11.84 4.17
C GLU A 387 10.51 -11.93 2.74
N THR A 388 11.82 -11.71 2.61
CA THR A 388 12.56 -11.72 1.33
C THR A 388 13.85 -12.52 1.48
N GLN A 389 14.57 -12.73 0.37
CA GLN A 389 15.94 -13.27 0.45
C GLN A 389 16.88 -12.36 1.25
N MET A 390 16.67 -11.03 1.21
CA MET A 390 17.48 -10.06 1.94
C MET A 390 17.26 -10.16 3.45
N THR A 391 15.99 -10.21 3.90
CA THR A 391 15.70 -10.36 5.34
C THR A 391 16.10 -11.73 5.87
N ALA A 392 16.25 -12.74 5.01
CA ALA A 392 16.77 -14.04 5.40
C ALA A 392 18.25 -14.00 5.86
N GLN A 393 19.02 -12.97 5.48
CA GLN A 393 20.41 -12.79 5.90
C GLN A 393 20.56 -12.07 7.25
N VAL A 394 19.48 -11.47 7.77
CA VAL A 394 19.48 -10.80 9.08
C VAL A 394 19.64 -11.83 10.20
N PRO A 395 20.46 -11.56 11.25
CA PRO A 395 20.61 -12.44 12.39
C PRO A 395 19.27 -12.85 13.01
N LEU A 396 19.13 -14.13 13.37
CA LEU A 396 17.85 -14.75 13.74
C LEU A 396 17.08 -13.97 14.81
N MET A 397 17.75 -13.53 15.88
CA MET A 397 17.11 -12.83 16.99
C MET A 397 16.54 -11.46 16.57
N ILE A 398 17.33 -10.68 15.82
CA ILE A 398 16.90 -9.37 15.30
C ILE A 398 15.74 -9.55 14.32
N ARG A 399 15.83 -10.59 13.47
CA ARG A 399 14.80 -10.94 12.50
C ARG A 399 13.49 -11.32 13.16
N GLU A 400 13.52 -12.16 14.18
CA GLU A 400 12.30 -12.59 14.90
C GLU A 400 11.68 -11.43 15.68
N PHE A 401 12.51 -10.56 16.29
CA PHE A 401 12.01 -9.36 16.95
C PHE A 401 11.29 -8.42 15.95
N GLY A 402 11.93 -8.11 14.81
CA GLY A 402 11.32 -7.29 13.76
C GLY A 402 10.05 -7.91 13.15
N ARG A 403 10.02 -9.23 13.01
CA ARG A 403 8.85 -10.00 12.54
C ARG A 403 7.66 -9.89 13.48
N ARG A 404 7.88 -9.83 14.79
CA ARG A 404 6.80 -9.82 15.80
C ARG A 404 6.38 -8.43 16.24
N LEU A 405 7.20 -7.40 15.98
CA LEU A 405 6.94 -6.03 16.40
C LEU A 405 5.95 -5.29 15.48
N SER A 406 4.74 -5.84 15.36
CA SER A 406 3.59 -5.26 14.64
C SER A 406 2.28 -5.80 15.21
N SER A 407 1.15 -5.11 14.97
CA SER A 407 -0.17 -5.60 15.42
C SER A 407 -0.55 -6.96 14.82
N LEU A 408 -0.02 -7.27 13.62
CA LEU A 408 -0.24 -8.57 12.96
C LEU A 408 0.73 -9.67 13.42
N ALA A 409 1.71 -9.33 14.27
CA ALA A 409 2.69 -10.22 14.88
C ALA A 409 3.39 -11.18 13.91
N GLN A 410 3.56 -10.78 12.65
CA GLN A 410 4.26 -11.54 11.61
C GLN A 410 4.88 -10.60 10.58
N GLY A 411 5.81 -11.14 9.77
CA GLY A 411 6.37 -10.43 8.63
C GLY A 411 5.42 -10.43 7.44
N GLY A 412 5.44 -9.36 6.66
CA GLY A 412 4.69 -9.25 5.42
C GLY A 412 5.30 -10.12 4.32
N LEU A 413 4.57 -10.30 3.23
CA LEU A 413 5.04 -10.96 2.02
C LEU A 413 5.25 -9.95 0.90
N PRO A 414 6.11 -10.24 -0.10
CA PRO A 414 6.27 -9.40 -1.28
C PRO A 414 4.94 -9.04 -1.97
N VAL A 415 4.00 -9.99 -2.02
CA VAL A 415 2.67 -9.77 -2.59
C VAL A 415 1.89 -8.68 -1.85
N ASP A 416 2.07 -8.52 -0.54
CA ASP A 416 1.35 -7.48 0.21
C ASP A 416 1.76 -6.06 -0.23
N VAL A 417 3.04 -5.89 -0.59
CA VAL A 417 3.56 -4.65 -1.16
C VAL A 417 3.06 -4.46 -2.59
N ALA A 418 3.12 -5.53 -3.39
CA ALA A 418 2.68 -5.51 -4.78
C ALA A 418 1.20 -5.17 -4.95
N GLU A 419 0.32 -5.71 -4.10
CA GLU A 419 -1.12 -5.41 -4.10
C GLU A 419 -1.41 -3.94 -3.78
N THR A 420 -0.63 -3.34 -2.87
CA THR A 420 -0.77 -1.91 -2.55
C THR A 420 -0.30 -1.04 -3.72
N ILE A 421 0.78 -1.43 -4.40
CA ILE A 421 1.24 -0.76 -5.63
C ILE A 421 0.20 -0.90 -6.75
N ALA A 422 -0.39 -2.08 -6.93
CA ALA A 422 -1.42 -2.31 -7.93
C ALA A 422 -2.69 -1.49 -7.68
N TRP A 423 -3.05 -1.26 -6.41
CA TRP A 423 -4.12 -0.32 -6.07
C TRP A 423 -3.79 1.12 -6.50
N TYR A 424 -2.57 1.63 -6.26
CA TYR A 424 -2.16 2.93 -6.78
C TYR A 424 -2.13 2.97 -8.31
N ALA A 425 -1.72 1.88 -8.95
CA ALA A 425 -1.66 1.75 -10.41
C ALA A 425 -3.04 1.73 -11.07
N ASN A 426 -4.11 1.46 -10.33
CA ASN A 426 -5.46 1.31 -10.87
C ASN A 426 -5.95 2.64 -11.51
N PRO A 427 -6.52 2.60 -12.74
CA PRO A 427 -7.12 3.77 -13.39
C PRO A 427 -8.18 4.48 -12.55
N ALA A 428 -8.92 3.75 -11.70
CA ALA A 428 -9.91 4.31 -10.77
C ALA A 428 -9.31 4.94 -9.51
N SER A 429 -7.99 4.91 -9.34
CA SER A 429 -7.29 5.56 -8.23
C SER A 429 -6.77 6.97 -8.60
N SER A 430 -7.34 7.63 -9.60
CA SER A 430 -6.89 8.95 -10.08
C SER A 430 -7.02 10.08 -9.06
N ALA A 431 -7.86 9.92 -8.02
CA ALA A 431 -7.96 10.86 -6.90
C ALA A 431 -7.08 10.47 -5.71
N VAL A 432 -6.33 9.36 -5.78
CA VAL A 432 -5.38 8.95 -4.75
C VAL A 432 -3.99 9.42 -5.20
N ASN A 433 -3.59 10.60 -4.72
CA ASN A 433 -2.37 11.27 -5.16
C ASN A 433 -1.64 11.87 -3.96
N GLY A 434 -0.31 11.88 -3.97
CA GLY A 434 0.50 12.39 -2.86
C GLY A 434 0.47 11.51 -1.61
N ASN A 435 0.07 10.23 -1.72
CA ASN A 435 -0.03 9.35 -0.56
C ASN A 435 1.25 8.54 -0.33
N VAL A 436 1.63 8.39 0.93
CA VAL A 436 2.63 7.43 1.38
C VAL A 436 1.99 6.44 2.35
N VAL A 437 1.76 5.21 1.90
CA VAL A 437 1.08 4.18 2.70
C VAL A 437 2.08 3.13 3.17
N ARG A 438 2.13 2.88 4.48
CA ARG A 438 3.00 1.85 5.03
C ARG A 438 2.37 0.47 4.84
N VAL A 439 3.15 -0.46 4.29
CA VAL A 439 2.81 -1.88 4.19
C VAL A 439 3.58 -2.61 5.29
N CYS A 440 3.10 -2.50 6.53
CA CYS A 440 3.89 -2.84 7.71
C CYS A 440 3.16 -3.66 8.79
N GLY A 441 1.89 -4.05 8.56
CA GLY A 441 1.08 -4.74 9.56
C GLY A 441 0.91 -3.96 10.86
N GLN A 442 0.98 -2.62 10.77
CA GLN A 442 1.02 -1.68 11.89
C GLN A 442 2.24 -1.89 12.81
N GLY A 443 3.44 -1.93 12.22
CA GLY A 443 4.70 -1.94 12.95
C GLY A 443 4.84 -0.75 13.93
N PHE A 444 5.46 -0.99 15.09
CA PHE A 444 5.58 0.03 16.16
C PHE A 444 6.50 1.20 15.81
N LEU A 445 7.44 1.02 14.87
CA LEU A 445 8.31 2.08 14.39
C LEU A 445 7.53 3.12 13.57
N GLY A 446 7.77 4.41 13.80
CA GLY A 446 7.11 5.52 13.11
C GLY A 446 7.59 6.89 13.58
N ALA A 447 6.99 7.94 13.03
CA ALA A 447 7.15 9.34 13.39
C ALA A 447 5.76 10.00 13.49
#